data_AF-A0A4Y2JKJ7-F1
#
_entry.id   AF-A0A4Y2JKJ7-F1
#
_cell.length_a   1.000
_cell.length_b   1.000
_cell.length_c   1.000
_cell.angle_alpha   90.00
_cell.angle_beta   90.00
_cell.angle_gamma   90.00
#
_symmetry.space_group_name_H-M   'P 1'
#
loop_
_entity.id
_entity.type
_entity.pdbx_description
1 polymer ?
#
loop_
_entity_poly.entity_id
_entity_poly.type
_entity_poly.pdbx_seq_one_letter_code
_entity_poly.pdbx_strand_id
1 'polypeptide(L)'
;MDTGKVIDIDVLSKYCACRNKKNHEKSFKSNFRGSSGMMEEKGAPNIFKHSLTIHNARYTKYLGDGDSKAFDAVTEENIYGDEFHVEKFECISYVIKRMGLRLQRLKEKMKMETFV
;
A
#
# COMPACT_ATOMS: atom_id res chain seq x y z
N MET A 1 -21.44 -9.98 -9.66
CA MET A 1 -20.74 -9.65 -10.92
C MET A 1 -19.53 -8.82 -10.55
N ASP A 2 -18.33 -9.29 -10.88
CA ASP A 2 -17.11 -8.49 -10.83
C ASP A 2 -16.95 -7.78 -12.18
N THR A 3 -16.83 -6.44 -12.17
CA THR A 3 -16.76 -5.64 -13.41
C THR A 3 -15.32 -5.33 -13.82
N GLY A 4 -14.33 -5.61 -12.95
CA GLY A 4 -12.93 -5.27 -13.18
C GLY A 4 -12.63 -3.77 -13.30
N LYS A 5 -13.60 -2.89 -13.00
CA LYS A 5 -13.44 -1.44 -13.11
C LYS A 5 -12.83 -0.86 -11.84
N VAL A 6 -11.92 0.09 -12.01
CA VAL A 6 -11.40 0.91 -10.91
C VAL A 6 -12.45 1.93 -10.51
N ILE A 7 -12.81 1.94 -9.23
CA ILE A 7 -13.83 2.83 -8.67
C ILE A 7 -13.25 4.09 -8.03
N ASP A 8 -11.99 4.04 -7.58
CA ASP A 8 -11.31 5.13 -6.88
C ASP A 8 -9.79 5.04 -7.04
N ILE A 9 -9.12 6.18 -6.97
CA ILE A 9 -7.66 6.32 -7.03
C ILE A 9 -7.20 7.53 -6.21
N ASP A 10 -6.16 7.34 -5.42
CA ASP A 10 -5.39 8.45 -4.84
C ASP A 10 -3.99 8.49 -5.45
N VAL A 11 -3.58 9.67 -5.92
CA VAL A 11 -2.32 9.85 -6.65
C VAL A 11 -1.39 10.73 -5.83
N LEU A 12 -0.36 10.12 -5.26
CA LEU A 12 0.67 10.80 -4.49
C LEU A 12 1.97 10.90 -5.27
N SER A 13 2.57 12.08 -5.30
CA SER A 13 3.79 12.37 -6.05
C SER A 13 4.74 13.27 -5.27
N LYS A 14 6.01 12.86 -5.27
CA LYS A 14 7.14 13.68 -4.82
C LYS A 14 7.78 14.48 -5.94
N TYR A 15 7.43 14.16 -7.18
CA TYR A 15 8.07 14.76 -8.33
C TYR A 15 7.58 16.20 -8.49
N CYS A 16 8.52 17.15 -8.45
CA CYS A 16 8.30 18.48 -8.97
C CYS A 16 8.95 18.62 -10.34
N ALA A 17 8.19 19.01 -11.35
CA ALA A 17 8.69 19.44 -12.65
C ALA A 17 9.31 20.86 -12.61
N CYS A 18 9.97 21.21 -11.51
CA CYS A 18 10.56 22.52 -11.26
C CYS A 18 11.83 22.67 -12.12
N ARG A 19 11.84 23.60 -13.09
CA ARG A 19 13.04 23.88 -13.92
C ARG A 19 14.16 24.56 -13.12
N ASN A 20 13.81 25.27 -12.05
CA ASN A 20 14.75 25.95 -11.14
C ASN A 20 14.43 25.59 -9.68
N LYS A 21 15.41 25.03 -8.95
CA LYS A 21 15.25 24.62 -7.53
C LYS A 21 15.08 25.78 -6.54
N LYS A 22 15.34 27.03 -6.96
CA LYS A 22 15.41 28.21 -6.08
C LYS A 22 14.13 29.06 -6.05
N ASN A 23 13.32 29.03 -7.11
CA ASN A 23 12.07 29.78 -7.21
C ASN A 23 10.89 28.80 -7.30
N HIS A 24 10.46 28.32 -6.14
CA HIS A 24 9.24 27.52 -6.03
C HIS A 24 8.01 28.44 -6.17
N GLU A 25 7.51 28.60 -7.40
CA GLU A 25 6.22 29.25 -7.64
C GLU A 25 5.06 28.41 -7.06
N LYS A 26 3.96 29.04 -6.63
CA LYS A 26 2.88 28.39 -5.85
C LYS A 26 2.03 27.34 -6.61
N SER A 27 2.35 27.04 -7.87
CA SER A 27 1.60 26.13 -8.73
C SER A 27 2.47 24.90 -9.06
N PHE A 28 2.61 23.94 -8.13
CA PHE A 28 3.36 22.71 -8.41
C PHE A 28 2.68 21.42 -7.96
N LYS A 29 2.92 20.38 -8.76
CA LYS A 29 2.24 19.07 -8.82
C LYS A 29 2.68 18.04 -7.77
N SER A 30 3.70 18.34 -6.96
CA SER A 30 4.11 17.44 -5.87
C SER A 30 3.17 17.63 -4.67
N ASN A 31 2.42 16.61 -4.32
CA ASN A 31 1.45 16.62 -3.21
C ASN A 31 1.88 15.72 -2.04
N PHE A 32 3.06 15.11 -2.11
CA PHE A 32 3.57 14.24 -1.05
C PHE A 32 4.99 14.58 -0.62
N ARG A 33 5.25 14.54 0.68
CA ARG A 33 6.57 14.68 1.31
C ARG A 33 6.83 13.42 2.14
N GLY A 34 7.95 12.74 1.90
CA GLY A 34 8.30 11.49 2.59
C GLY A 34 9.07 10.50 1.71
N SER A 35 9.22 9.26 2.18
CA SER A 35 9.79 8.18 1.35
C SER A 35 8.76 7.70 0.31
N SER A 36 9.19 7.06 -0.77
CA SER A 36 8.22 6.51 -1.74
C SER A 36 7.36 5.41 -1.11
N GLY A 37 7.91 4.62 -0.18
CA GLY A 37 7.17 3.57 0.51
C GLY A 37 6.03 4.09 1.39
N MET A 38 6.15 5.32 1.92
CA MET A 38 5.10 5.94 2.73
C MET A 38 3.91 6.46 1.91
N MET A 39 3.98 6.43 0.57
CA MET A 39 2.85 6.86 -0.26
C MET A 39 1.67 5.90 -0.11
N GLU A 40 1.93 4.60 -0.04
CA GLU A 40 0.85 3.62 0.15
C GLU A 40 0.21 3.79 1.54
N GLU A 41 1.04 3.99 2.57
CA GLU A 41 0.62 4.27 3.94
C GLU A 41 -0.27 5.53 4.03
N LYS A 42 0.04 6.56 3.24
CA LYS A 42 -0.75 7.80 3.21
C LYS A 42 -1.99 7.71 2.33
N GLY A 43 -1.90 7.01 1.19
CA GLY A 43 -2.96 6.97 0.17
C GLY A 43 -4.07 5.97 0.49
N ALA A 44 -3.74 4.83 1.11
CA ALA A 44 -4.74 3.83 1.44
C ALA A 44 -5.87 4.38 2.35
N PRO A 45 -5.60 5.11 3.45
CA PRO A 45 -6.65 5.73 4.23
C PRO A 45 -7.49 6.76 3.46
N ASN A 46 -6.90 7.49 2.50
CA ASN A 46 -7.63 8.47 1.69
C ASN A 46 -8.71 7.79 0.83
N ILE A 47 -8.37 6.68 0.19
CA ILE A 47 -9.31 5.87 -0.61
C ILE A 47 -10.44 5.32 0.28
N PHE A 48 -10.11 4.86 1.49
CA PHE A 48 -11.14 4.42 2.42
C PHE A 48 -12.05 5.57 2.89
N LYS A 49 -11.52 6.78 3.08
CA LYS A 49 -12.34 7.97 3.39
C LYS A 49 -13.26 8.34 2.23
N HIS A 50 -12.77 8.26 0.99
CA HIS A 50 -13.55 8.49 -0.23
C HIS A 50 -14.73 7.52 -0.38
N SER A 51 -14.59 6.29 0.10
CA SER A 51 -15.69 5.30 0.08
C SER A 51 -16.97 5.84 0.72
N LEU A 52 -16.84 6.58 1.84
CA LEU A 52 -17.97 7.20 2.52
C LEU A 52 -18.41 8.50 1.83
N THR A 53 -17.46 9.37 1.48
CA THR A 53 -17.78 10.73 1.02
C THR A 53 -18.24 10.79 -0.44
N ILE A 54 -17.75 9.90 -1.30
CA ILE A 54 -18.04 9.89 -2.75
C ILE A 54 -19.03 8.77 -3.10
N HIS A 55 -18.86 7.60 -2.49
CA HIS A 55 -19.60 6.40 -2.89
C HIS A 55 -20.70 5.97 -1.91
N ASN A 56 -20.75 6.58 -0.71
CA ASN A 56 -21.63 6.17 0.39
C ASN A 56 -21.62 4.65 0.63
N ALA A 57 -20.42 4.05 0.58
CA ALA A 57 -20.18 2.62 0.68
C ALA A 57 -19.07 2.33 1.70
N ARG A 58 -18.97 1.06 2.13
CA ARG A 58 -17.87 0.59 2.97
C ARG A 58 -17.02 -0.41 2.20
N TYR A 59 -15.72 -0.18 2.16
CA TYR A 59 -14.76 -1.17 1.69
C TYR A 59 -14.42 -2.12 2.83
N THR A 60 -14.77 -3.39 2.66
CA THR A 60 -14.72 -4.38 3.74
C THR A 60 -13.43 -5.19 3.76
N LYS A 61 -12.67 -5.15 2.66
CA LYS A 61 -11.47 -5.96 2.44
C LYS A 61 -10.34 -5.09 1.93
N TYR A 62 -9.14 -5.31 2.45
CA TYR A 62 -7.90 -4.67 2.01
C TYR A 62 -6.95 -5.74 1.46
N LEU A 63 -6.43 -5.56 0.25
CA LEU A 63 -5.45 -6.45 -0.38
C LEU A 63 -4.15 -5.68 -0.61
N GLY A 64 -3.05 -6.09 0.03
CA GLY A 64 -1.74 -5.43 -0.07
C GLY A 64 -0.57 -6.37 -0.37
N ASP A 65 0.59 -5.80 -0.70
CA ASP A 65 1.85 -6.51 -1.04
C ASP A 65 2.62 -6.99 0.21
N GLY A 66 1.91 -7.30 1.29
CA GLY A 66 2.47 -7.87 2.53
C GLY A 66 3.21 -6.91 3.46
N ASP A 67 3.41 -5.64 3.08
CA ASP A 67 3.73 -4.59 4.06
C ASP A 67 2.48 -4.28 4.89
N SER A 68 2.61 -4.27 6.22
CA SER A 68 1.48 -4.05 7.11
C SER A 68 1.17 -2.56 7.31
N LYS A 69 2.14 -1.67 7.09
CA LYS A 69 2.01 -0.25 7.47
C LYS A 69 0.80 0.44 6.87
N ALA A 70 0.50 0.17 5.60
CA ALA A 70 -0.66 0.77 4.95
C ALA A 70 -1.98 0.23 5.48
N PHE A 71 -2.05 -1.06 5.81
CA PHE A 71 -3.22 -1.62 6.49
C PHE A 71 -3.36 -1.05 7.90
N ASP A 72 -2.26 -0.96 8.64
CA ASP A 72 -2.23 -0.42 10.00
C ASP A 72 -2.76 1.02 10.00
N ALA A 73 -2.31 1.85 9.04
CA ALA A 73 -2.81 3.21 8.86
C ALA A 73 -4.32 3.27 8.55
N VAL A 74 -4.87 2.31 7.77
CA VAL A 74 -6.32 2.23 7.54
C VAL A 74 -7.07 1.87 8.83
N THR A 75 -6.53 0.95 9.63
CA THR A 75 -7.16 0.54 10.89
C THR A 75 -7.10 1.62 11.96
N GLU A 76 -5.96 2.33 12.08
CA GLU A 76 -5.77 3.42 13.04
C GLU A 76 -6.69 4.61 12.75
N GLU A 77 -6.95 4.89 11.47
CA GLU A 77 -7.89 5.93 11.05
C GLU A 77 -9.35 5.59 11.37
N ASN A 78 -9.66 4.31 11.65
CA ASN A 78 -10.95 3.82 12.13
C ASN A 78 -12.16 4.42 11.39
N ILE A 79 -12.08 4.45 10.07
CA ILE A 79 -12.96 5.26 9.20
C ILE A 79 -14.44 4.84 9.33
N TYR A 80 -14.70 3.58 9.65
CA TYR A 80 -16.05 3.03 9.77
C TYR A 80 -16.54 2.87 11.21
N GLY A 81 -15.73 3.29 12.19
CA GLY A 81 -15.99 3.14 13.63
C GLY A 81 -15.72 1.75 14.17
N ASP A 82 -15.75 1.64 15.50
CA ASP A 82 -15.31 0.44 16.26
C ASP A 82 -16.12 -0.83 15.95
N GLU A 83 -17.33 -0.68 15.40
CA GLU A 83 -18.20 -1.80 15.05
C GLU A 83 -17.76 -2.53 13.77
N PHE A 84 -16.91 -1.91 12.95
CA PHE A 84 -16.57 -2.43 11.62
C PHE A 84 -15.07 -2.48 11.38
N HIS A 85 -14.54 -3.71 11.31
CA HIS A 85 -13.12 -3.97 11.05
C HIS A 85 -12.90 -4.41 9.59
N VAL A 86 -11.90 -3.82 8.95
CA VAL A 86 -11.50 -4.18 7.58
C VAL A 86 -10.72 -5.49 7.59
N GLU A 87 -11.11 -6.45 6.76
CA GLU A 87 -10.42 -7.74 6.63
C GLU A 87 -9.16 -7.59 5.76
N LYS A 88 -8.02 -8.04 6.28
CA LYS A 88 -6.73 -8.00 5.55
C LYS A 88 -6.52 -9.28 4.73
N PHE A 89 -6.24 -9.10 3.45
CA PHE A 89 -5.76 -10.12 2.52
C PHE A 89 -4.33 -9.83 2.10
N GLU A 90 -3.57 -10.88 1.84
CA GLU A 90 -2.23 -10.79 1.27
C GLU A 90 -2.25 -11.14 -0.23
N CYS A 91 -1.45 -10.42 -1.01
CA CYS A 91 -1.26 -10.72 -2.42
C CYS A 91 -0.64 -12.12 -2.61
N ILE A 92 -1.26 -12.96 -3.44
CA ILE A 92 -0.76 -14.32 -3.72
C ILE A 92 0.66 -14.31 -4.28
N SER A 93 0.99 -13.32 -5.11
CA SER A 93 2.34 -13.17 -5.67
C SER A 93 3.38 -12.91 -4.56
N TYR A 94 3.00 -12.16 -3.52
CA TYR A 94 3.85 -11.92 -2.36
C TYR A 94 4.05 -13.20 -1.54
N VAL A 95 2.99 -13.98 -1.33
CA VAL A 95 3.07 -15.29 -0.68
C VAL A 95 4.03 -16.21 -1.42
N ILE A 96 3.91 -16.32 -2.74
CA ILE A 96 4.79 -17.14 -3.58
C ILE A 96 6.25 -16.66 -3.49
N LYS A 97 6.50 -15.34 -3.58
CA LYS A 97 7.85 -14.76 -3.43
C LYS A 97 8.46 -15.12 -2.08
N ARG A 98 7.71 -14.98 -0.98
CA ARG A 98 8.19 -15.35 0.37
C ARG A 98 8.50 -16.84 0.48
N MET A 99 7.64 -17.71 -0.06
CA MET A 99 7.86 -19.15 -0.06
C MET A 99 9.11 -19.54 -0.87
N GLY A 100 9.26 -18.98 -2.07
CA GLY A 100 10.43 -19.22 -2.92
C GLY A 100 11.75 -18.83 -2.24
N LEU A 101 11.78 -17.67 -1.59
CA LEU A 101 12.96 -17.21 -0.85
C LEU A 101 13.31 -18.14 0.33
N ARG A 102 12.30 -18.65 1.06
CA ARG A 102 12.51 -19.60 2.16
C ARG A 102 13.10 -20.92 1.66
N LEU A 103 12.59 -21.44 0.55
CA LEU A 103 13.10 -22.67 -0.07
C LEU A 103 14.54 -22.49 -0.58
N GLN A 104 14.85 -21.34 -1.18
CA GLN A 104 16.22 -21.04 -1.63
C GLN A 104 17.20 -21.02 -0.45
N ARG A 105 16.84 -20.34 0.65
CA ARG A 105 17.66 -20.30 1.88
C ARG A 105 17.84 -21.68 2.49
N LEU A 106 16.79 -22.52 2.47
CA LEU A 106 16.89 -23.90 2.96
C LEU A 106 17.88 -24.71 2.12
N LYS A 107 17.77 -24.62 0.78
CA LYS A 107 18.69 -25.28 -0.15
C LYS A 107 20.14 -24.85 0.09
N GLU A 108 20.39 -23.57 0.35
CA GLU A 108 21.73 -23.05 0.66
C GLU A 108 22.27 -23.63 1.97
N LYS A 109 21.46 -23.67 3.03
CA LYS A 109 21.86 -24.27 4.32
C LYS A 109 22.20 -25.75 4.18
N MET A 110 21.35 -26.52 3.50
CA MET A 110 21.59 -27.96 3.31
C MET A 110 22.85 -28.24 2.50
N LYS A 111 23.17 -27.39 1.51
CA LYS A 111 24.45 -27.50 0.80
C LYS A 111 25.64 -27.31 1.75
N MET A 112 25.61 -26.32 2.64
CA MET A 112 26.70 -26.07 3.59
C MET A 112 26.88 -27.24 4.57
N GLU A 113 25.80 -27.89 4.99
CA GLU A 113 25.83 -29.04 5.90
C GLU A 113 26.37 -30.32 5.25
N THR A 114 26.37 -30.43 3.92
CA THR A 114 26.86 -31.63 3.20
C THR A 114 28.39 -31.59 2.95
N PHE A 115 29.06 -30.46 3.24
CA PHE A 115 30.51 -30.28 3.09
C PHE A 115 31.28 -30.24 4.44
N VAL A 116 30.67 -30.76 5.51
CA VAL A 116 31.32 -30.97 6.82
C VAL A 116 31.44 -32.48 7.08
#